data_AF-A0A3M7NBA8-F1
#
_entry.id   AF-A0A3M7NBA8-F1
#
_cell.length_a   1.000
_cell.length_b   1.000
_cell.length_c   1.000
_cell.angle_alpha   90.00
_cell.angle_beta   90.00
_cell.angle_gamma   90.00
#
_symmetry.space_group_name_H-M   'P 1'
#
loop_
_entity.id
_entity.type
_entity.pdbx_description
1 polymer ?
#
loop_
_entity_poly.entity_id
_entity_poly.type
_entity_poly.pdbx_seq_one_letter_code
_entity_poly.pdbx_strand_id
1 'polypeptide(L)'
;MGSLETTPVVQIPLIDIAGYFSGDQETKSQIARELRAACEAPGFFQITGHGVSSELRSKVLSQLSQFFALPLSAKQALHRSQSKCIRGYETVGEQKLEASFSDQKEGFLIGPEFPADGRFLQGPNQWPSEELVPGFHEVIMTYFNEVHALSKTMFRLMALSLNLEETYFDAFVGSEDCESDGKELLASLVTHKNHNSHFNLPFSSISSNYARDGAAFKRNWRAH
;
A
#
# COMPACT_ATOMS: atom_id res chain seq x y z
N MET A 1 23.91 -35.21 27.58
CA MET A 1 24.36 -34.06 26.78
C MET A 1 23.17 -33.64 25.93
N GLY A 2 22.49 -32.56 26.31
CA GLY A 2 21.32 -32.06 25.59
C GLY A 2 21.78 -31.34 24.33
N SER A 3 21.31 -31.80 23.17
CA SER A 3 21.57 -31.16 21.87
C SER A 3 20.94 -29.78 21.87
N LEU A 4 21.73 -28.75 21.56
CA LEU A 4 21.21 -27.42 21.26
C LEU A 4 20.35 -27.54 20.00
N GLU A 5 19.05 -27.25 20.11
CA GLU A 5 18.19 -27.13 18.95
C GLU A 5 18.75 -26.02 18.06
N THR A 6 19.11 -26.33 16.82
CA THR A 6 19.58 -25.35 15.85
C THR A 6 18.41 -24.45 15.49
N THR A 7 18.43 -23.21 15.97
CA THR A 7 17.47 -22.18 15.54
C THR A 7 17.46 -22.12 14.02
N PRO A 8 16.31 -22.29 13.35
CA PRO A 8 16.26 -22.24 11.91
C PRO A 8 16.75 -20.88 11.43
N VAL A 9 17.79 -20.89 10.59
CA VAL A 9 18.32 -19.67 9.97
C VAL A 9 17.35 -19.26 8.87
N VAL A 10 16.56 -18.22 9.12
CA VAL A 10 15.70 -17.60 8.11
C VAL A 10 16.59 -16.73 7.22
N GLN A 11 16.80 -17.16 5.98
CA GLN A 11 17.44 -16.34 4.96
C GLN A 11 16.38 -15.50 4.23
N ILE A 12 16.55 -14.17 4.25
CA ILE A 12 15.68 -13.26 3.49
C ILE A 12 16.26 -13.12 2.08
N PRO A 13 15.54 -13.55 1.02
CA PRO A 13 16.00 -13.42 -0.35
C PRO A 13 16.25 -11.96 -0.73
N LEU A 14 17.32 -11.73 -1.49
CA LEU A 14 17.63 -10.46 -2.15
C LEU A 14 17.48 -10.66 -3.66
N ILE A 15 16.52 -10.00 -4.27
CA ILE A 15 16.13 -10.19 -5.67
C ILE A 15 16.47 -8.92 -6.47
N ASP A 16 17.29 -9.05 -7.51
CA ASP A 16 17.61 -7.93 -8.40
C ASP A 16 16.58 -7.83 -9.52
N ILE A 17 15.84 -6.72 -9.56
CA ILE A 17 14.82 -6.49 -10.57
C ILE A 17 15.29 -5.55 -11.69
N ALA A 18 16.57 -5.15 -11.74
CA ALA A 18 17.09 -4.28 -12.80
C ALA A 18 16.80 -4.83 -14.20
N GLY A 19 16.90 -6.16 -14.36
CA GLY A 19 16.63 -6.87 -15.60
C GLY A 19 15.18 -6.83 -16.07
N TYR A 20 14.22 -6.48 -15.21
CA TYR A 20 12.84 -6.29 -15.64
C TYR A 20 12.70 -5.11 -16.61
N PHE A 21 13.49 -4.04 -16.40
CA PHE A 21 13.43 -2.81 -17.18
C PHE A 21 14.10 -2.91 -18.56
N SER A 22 14.92 -3.95 -18.80
CA SER A 22 15.56 -4.17 -20.11
C SER A 22 14.61 -4.83 -21.12
N GLY A 23 13.50 -5.42 -20.67
CA GLY A 23 12.48 -6.01 -21.54
C GLY A 23 12.76 -7.44 -22.01
N ASP A 24 13.84 -8.08 -21.53
CA ASP A 24 14.15 -9.47 -21.86
C ASP A 24 13.20 -10.46 -21.17
N GLN A 25 12.54 -11.32 -21.95
CA GLN A 25 11.50 -12.22 -21.45
C GLN A 25 12.04 -13.34 -20.55
N GLU A 26 13.25 -13.85 -20.84
CA GLU A 26 13.87 -14.87 -19.99
C GLU A 26 14.25 -14.27 -18.64
N THR A 27 14.81 -13.07 -18.63
CA THR A 27 15.16 -12.33 -17.42
C THR A 27 13.91 -12.03 -16.57
N LYS A 28 12.83 -11.55 -17.18
CA LYS A 28 11.54 -11.35 -16.47
C LYS A 28 11.03 -12.66 -15.86
N SER A 29 11.09 -13.75 -16.62
CA SER A 29 10.66 -15.08 -16.16
C SER A 29 11.51 -15.58 -15.00
N GLN A 30 12.82 -15.35 -15.04
CA GLN A 30 13.73 -15.70 -13.95
C GLN A 30 13.41 -14.93 -12.67
N ILE A 31 13.24 -13.60 -12.76
CA ILE A 31 12.85 -12.75 -11.61
C ILE A 31 11.50 -13.21 -11.04
N ALA A 32 10.52 -13.54 -11.89
CA ALA A 32 9.22 -14.03 -11.47
C ALA A 32 9.31 -15.37 -10.72
N ARG A 33 10.19 -16.30 -11.14
CA ARG A 33 10.46 -17.56 -10.43
C ARG A 33 11.05 -17.31 -9.04
N GLU A 34 12.01 -16.38 -8.94
CA GLU A 34 12.63 -16.00 -7.65
C GLU A 34 11.61 -15.37 -6.68
N LEU A 35 10.77 -14.47 -7.19
CA LEU A 35 9.69 -13.87 -6.41
C LEU A 35 8.69 -14.90 -5.91
N ARG A 36 8.31 -15.86 -6.77
CA ARG A 36 7.42 -16.96 -6.38
C ARG A 36 8.00 -17.74 -5.22
N ALA A 37 9.25 -18.18 -5.34
CA ALA A 37 9.94 -18.94 -4.30
C ALA A 37 10.01 -18.16 -2.98
N ALA A 38 10.29 -16.85 -3.06
CA ALA A 38 10.31 -15.97 -1.89
C ALA A 38 8.93 -15.76 -1.25
N CYS A 39 7.86 -15.72 -2.05
CA CYS A 39 6.49 -15.61 -1.53
C CYS A 39 6.01 -16.92 -0.89
N GLU A 40 6.36 -18.07 -1.47
CA GLU A 40 5.89 -19.39 -1.02
C GLU A 40 6.62 -19.91 0.23
N ALA A 41 7.89 -19.54 0.44
CA ALA A 41 8.70 -20.04 1.56
C ALA A 41 8.86 -19.02 2.71
N PRO A 42 9.65 -17.94 2.58
CA PRO A 42 9.81 -16.97 3.66
C PRO A 42 8.63 -15.98 3.78
N GLY A 43 7.86 -15.77 2.71
CA GLY A 43 6.79 -14.76 2.67
C GLY A 43 7.30 -13.32 2.70
N PHE A 44 8.62 -13.11 2.60
CA PHE A 44 9.29 -11.82 2.69
C PHE A 44 10.59 -11.83 1.87
N PHE A 45 10.93 -10.71 1.24
CA PHE A 45 12.13 -10.53 0.43
C PHE A 45 12.54 -9.06 0.34
N GLN A 46 13.78 -8.81 -0.07
CA GLN A 46 14.32 -7.50 -0.40
C GLN A 46 14.53 -7.40 -1.91
N ILE A 47 14.41 -6.19 -2.47
CA ILE A 47 14.65 -5.94 -3.89
C ILE A 47 15.80 -4.94 -4.10
N THR A 48 16.60 -5.15 -5.15
CA THR A 48 17.59 -4.20 -5.67
C THR A 48 17.29 -3.87 -7.13
N GLY A 49 17.98 -2.89 -7.71
CA GLY A 49 17.79 -2.54 -9.12
C GLY A 49 16.43 -1.91 -9.46
N HIS A 50 15.68 -1.48 -8.44
CA HIS A 50 14.30 -1.00 -8.55
C HIS A 50 14.14 0.45 -9.06
N GLY A 51 15.22 1.12 -9.46
CA GLY A 51 15.19 2.44 -10.10
C GLY A 51 15.02 3.66 -9.18
N VAL A 52 14.39 3.52 -8.01
CA VAL A 52 14.30 4.62 -7.03
C VAL A 52 15.70 5.09 -6.63
N SER A 53 16.01 6.38 -6.75
CA SER A 53 17.37 6.88 -6.57
C SER A 53 17.81 6.86 -5.09
N SER A 54 19.10 6.61 -4.84
CA SER A 54 19.66 6.68 -3.48
C SER A 54 19.62 8.10 -2.93
N GLU A 55 19.85 9.10 -3.78
CA GLU A 55 19.80 10.52 -3.44
C GLU A 55 18.38 10.91 -2.95
N LEU A 56 17.32 10.51 -3.66
CA LEU A 56 15.95 10.80 -3.24
C LEU A 56 15.63 10.13 -1.90
N ARG A 57 16.02 8.87 -1.69
CA ARG A 57 15.84 8.18 -0.40
C ARG A 57 16.53 8.93 0.73
N SER A 58 17.76 9.39 0.52
CA SER A 58 18.49 10.20 1.51
C SER A 58 17.81 11.55 1.79
N LYS A 59 17.28 12.23 0.76
CA LYS A 59 16.50 13.46 0.91
C LYS A 59 15.22 13.23 1.73
N VAL A 60 14.48 12.16 1.45
CA VAL A 60 13.27 11.78 2.21
C VAL A 60 13.61 11.56 3.69
N LEU A 61 14.65 10.77 3.99
CA LEU A 61 15.06 10.54 5.37
C LEU A 61 15.49 11.84 6.08
N SER A 62 16.16 12.74 5.36
CA SER A 62 16.52 14.06 5.90
C SER A 62 15.28 14.92 6.18
N GLN A 63 14.30 14.96 5.28
CA GLN A 63 13.06 15.71 5.46
C GLN A 63 12.22 15.16 6.60
N LEU A 64 12.10 13.83 6.71
CA LEU A 64 11.42 13.19 7.84
C LEU A 64 12.11 13.50 9.17
N SER A 65 13.45 13.44 9.22
CA SER A 65 14.22 13.79 10.41
C SER A 65 13.97 15.24 10.85
N GLN A 66 13.98 16.19 9.92
CA GLN A 66 13.67 17.60 10.20
C GLN A 66 12.24 17.77 10.72
N PHE A 67 11.26 17.12 10.08
CA PHE A 67 9.87 17.17 10.52
C PHE A 67 9.67 16.59 11.93
N PHE A 68 10.23 15.42 12.22
CA PHE A 68 10.04 14.78 13.53
C PHE A 68 10.82 15.48 14.66
N ALA A 69 11.85 16.27 14.33
CA ALA A 69 12.56 17.14 15.25
C ALA A 69 11.77 18.41 15.64
N LEU A 70 10.66 18.73 14.95
CA LEU A 70 9.81 19.87 15.30
C LEU A 70 9.19 19.72 16.70
N PRO A 71 8.85 20.84 17.37
CA PRO A 71 8.07 20.81 18.60
C PRO A 71 6.76 20.03 18.41
N LEU A 72 6.36 19.29 19.45
CA LEU A 72 5.15 18.45 19.41
C LEU A 72 3.90 19.26 18.99
N SER A 73 3.78 20.52 19.41
CA SER A 73 2.66 21.39 19.03
C SER A 73 2.56 21.63 17.52
N ALA A 74 3.71 21.78 16.83
CA ALA A 74 3.74 21.94 15.38
C ALA A 74 3.34 20.64 14.67
N LYS A 75 3.77 19.48 15.18
CA LYS A 75 3.36 18.15 14.66
C LYS A 75 1.87 17.89 14.90
N GLN A 76 1.36 18.21 16.10
CA GLN A 76 -0.05 18.06 16.46
C GLN A 76 -0.98 18.99 15.67
N ALA A 77 -0.49 20.15 15.21
CA ALA A 77 -1.25 21.01 14.30
C ALA A 77 -1.61 20.31 12.98
N LEU A 78 -0.85 19.27 12.60
CA LEU A 78 -1.09 18.44 11.40
C LEU A 78 -1.67 17.06 11.75
N HIS A 79 -2.23 16.89 12.94
CA HIS A 79 -2.70 15.60 13.41
C HIS A 79 -3.76 14.99 12.47
N ARG A 80 -3.69 13.68 12.25
CA ARG A 80 -4.57 12.95 11.31
C ARG A 80 -6.07 13.06 11.62
N SER A 81 -6.44 13.34 12.88
CA SER A 81 -7.84 13.57 13.27
C SER A 81 -8.43 14.86 12.70
N GLN A 82 -7.59 15.80 12.25
CA GLN A 82 -8.02 17.03 11.57
C GLN A 82 -8.30 16.79 10.08
N SER A 83 -7.84 15.66 9.52
CA SER A 83 -8.08 15.28 8.14
C SER A 83 -9.31 14.37 8.01
N LYS A 84 -10.22 14.72 7.09
CA LYS A 84 -11.37 13.88 6.73
C LYS A 84 -10.97 12.57 6.02
N CYS A 85 -9.74 12.50 5.50
CA CYS A 85 -9.19 11.33 4.80
C CYS A 85 -8.00 10.69 5.55
N ILE A 86 -7.84 11.00 6.86
CA ILE A 86 -6.85 10.36 7.75
C ILE A 86 -5.41 10.56 7.23
N ARG A 87 -5.07 11.79 6.83
CA ARG A 87 -3.71 12.20 6.42
C ARG A 87 -3.05 13.04 7.50
N GLY A 88 -1.72 13.06 7.56
CA GLY A 88 -0.94 13.88 8.49
C GLY A 88 -0.34 13.10 9.67
N TYR A 89 -0.01 13.81 10.73
CA TYR A 89 0.75 13.30 11.87
C TYR A 89 -0.04 12.29 12.72
N GLU A 90 0.66 11.25 13.18
CA GLU A 90 0.20 10.25 14.14
C GLU A 90 1.10 10.27 15.37
N THR A 91 0.48 10.47 16.54
CA THR A 91 1.19 10.54 17.82
C THR A 91 1.63 9.16 18.30
N VAL A 92 2.73 9.12 19.06
CA VAL A 92 3.21 7.91 19.75
C VAL A 92 2.09 7.28 20.58
N GLY A 93 1.92 5.97 20.43
CA GLY A 93 0.96 5.18 21.22
C GLY A 93 -0.49 5.19 20.72
N GLU A 94 -0.77 5.83 19.58
CA GLU A 94 -2.13 5.86 19.01
C GLU A 94 -2.56 4.57 18.33
N GLN A 95 -1.62 3.83 17.74
CA GLN A 95 -1.91 2.52 17.17
C GLN A 95 -1.77 1.45 18.24
N LYS A 96 -2.85 0.71 18.45
CA LYS A 96 -2.91 -0.45 19.35
C LYS A 96 -3.27 -1.67 18.52
N LEU A 97 -2.30 -2.57 18.34
CA LEU A 97 -2.56 -3.88 17.74
C LEU A 97 -3.26 -4.80 18.76
N GLU A 98 -2.94 -4.63 20.06
CA GLU A 98 -3.53 -5.36 21.18
C GLU A 98 -3.88 -4.38 22.31
N ALA A 99 -4.85 -4.73 23.15
CA ALA A 99 -5.32 -3.86 24.24
C ALA A 99 -4.21 -3.47 25.24
N SER A 100 -3.15 -4.28 25.33
CA SER A 100 -2.11 -4.21 26.34
C SER A 100 -0.85 -3.45 25.91
N PHE A 101 -0.61 -3.28 24.60
CA PHE A 101 0.61 -2.64 24.08
C PHE A 101 0.27 -1.61 23.01
N SER A 102 0.70 -0.37 23.25
CA SER A 102 0.62 0.70 22.26
C SER A 102 1.94 0.81 21.51
N ASP A 103 1.86 0.96 20.19
CA ASP A 103 3.04 1.10 19.34
C ASP A 103 3.83 2.36 19.72
N GLN A 104 5.13 2.20 19.97
CA GLN A 104 6.02 3.28 20.39
C GLN A 104 6.64 3.97 19.17
N LYS A 105 5.80 4.36 18.21
CA LYS A 105 6.18 5.08 17.00
C LYS A 105 5.33 6.34 16.82
N GLU A 106 5.94 7.41 16.34
CA GLU A 106 5.20 8.46 15.66
C GLU A 106 5.23 8.23 14.14
N GLY A 107 4.25 8.80 13.43
CA GLY A 107 4.09 8.58 12.00
C GLY A 107 3.59 9.81 11.26
N PHE A 108 3.69 9.77 9.94
CA PHE A 108 3.11 10.77 9.06
C PHE A 108 2.45 10.07 7.88
N LEU A 109 1.11 10.10 7.83
CA LEU A 109 0.31 9.38 6.85
C LEU A 109 0.07 10.26 5.62
N ILE A 110 0.47 9.74 4.46
CA ILE A 110 0.25 10.38 3.16
C ILE A 110 -0.53 9.44 2.24
N GLY A 111 -1.09 9.98 1.17
CA GLY A 111 -1.66 9.22 0.06
C GLY A 111 -1.61 10.02 -1.23
N PRO A 112 -2.27 9.54 -2.30
CA PRO A 112 -2.43 10.32 -3.52
C PRO A 112 -3.15 11.64 -3.21
N GLU A 113 -2.77 12.70 -3.92
CA GLU A 113 -3.43 14.00 -3.80
C GLU A 113 -4.79 13.96 -4.50
N PHE A 114 -5.85 14.20 -3.73
CA PHE A 114 -7.21 14.30 -4.24
C PHE A 114 -7.86 15.60 -3.75
N PRO A 115 -8.80 16.18 -4.53
CA PRO A 115 -9.60 17.30 -4.05
C PRO A 115 -10.45 16.87 -2.85
N ALA A 116 -10.85 17.85 -2.03
CA ALA A 116 -11.74 17.62 -0.88
C ALA A 116 -13.21 17.45 -1.32
N ASP A 117 -13.48 16.46 -2.18
CA ASP A 117 -14.80 16.19 -2.76
C ASP A 117 -15.73 15.36 -1.86
N GLY A 118 -15.21 14.89 -0.72
CA GLY A 118 -15.98 14.17 0.30
C GLY A 118 -16.05 12.66 0.09
N ARG A 119 -15.29 12.11 -0.87
CA ARG A 119 -15.13 10.65 -1.01
C ARG A 119 -14.41 10.06 0.20
N PHE A 120 -14.79 8.83 0.56
CA PHE A 120 -14.23 8.15 1.72
C PHE A 120 -12.72 7.88 1.50
N LEU A 121 -11.88 8.32 2.45
CA LEU A 121 -10.40 8.20 2.44
C LEU A 121 -9.68 8.86 1.25
N GLN A 122 -10.39 9.64 0.43
CA GLN A 122 -9.82 10.45 -0.64
C GLN A 122 -9.93 11.92 -0.23
N GLY A 123 -8.82 12.65 -0.37
CA GLY A 123 -8.75 14.06 -0.07
C GLY A 123 -7.31 14.54 0.02
N PRO A 124 -7.11 15.83 0.33
CA PRO A 124 -5.79 16.43 0.34
C PRO A 124 -4.94 15.90 1.50
N ASN A 125 -3.64 15.78 1.28
CA ASN A 125 -2.70 15.56 2.37
C ASN A 125 -2.59 16.81 3.26
N GLN A 126 -2.11 16.62 4.49
CA GLN A 126 -1.75 17.72 5.40
C GLN A 126 -0.24 17.88 5.33
N TRP A 127 0.26 19.07 4.99
CA TRP A 127 1.70 19.33 4.84
C TRP A 127 2.19 20.37 5.86
N PRO A 128 3.41 20.24 6.40
CA PRO A 128 4.04 21.35 7.11
C PRO A 128 4.22 22.54 6.16
N SER A 129 4.21 23.75 6.71
CA SER A 129 4.46 24.94 5.90
C SER A 129 5.91 24.97 5.42
N GLU A 130 6.15 25.68 4.31
CA GLU A 130 7.49 25.85 3.75
C GLU A 130 8.45 26.57 4.72
N GLU A 131 7.93 27.37 5.67
CA GLU A 131 8.77 27.97 6.71
C GLU A 131 9.23 26.97 7.78
N LEU A 132 8.45 25.91 8.02
CA LEU A 132 8.78 24.90 9.04
C LEU A 132 9.73 23.84 8.48
N VAL A 133 9.42 23.30 7.29
CA VAL A 133 10.24 22.28 6.63
C VAL A 133 10.24 22.54 5.11
N PRO A 134 11.16 23.39 4.61
CA PRO A 134 11.21 23.75 3.20
C PRO A 134 11.33 22.52 2.29
N GLY A 135 10.50 22.45 1.25
CA GLY A 135 10.50 21.39 0.24
C GLY A 135 10.05 20.02 0.75
N PHE A 136 9.42 19.93 1.94
CA PHE A 136 8.95 18.66 2.49
C PHE A 136 7.93 18.00 1.56
N HIS A 137 6.91 18.76 1.13
CA HIS A 137 5.85 18.27 0.25
C HIS A 137 6.43 17.72 -1.06
N GLU A 138 7.27 18.50 -1.75
CA GLU A 138 7.85 18.13 -3.05
C GLU A 138 8.66 16.83 -2.96
N VAL A 139 9.58 16.74 -1.98
CA VAL A 139 10.44 15.57 -1.82
C VAL A 139 9.63 14.32 -1.48
N ILE A 140 8.68 14.42 -0.56
CA ILE A 140 7.86 13.29 -0.13
C ILE A 140 6.95 12.80 -1.26
N MET A 141 6.31 13.71 -2.01
CA MET A 141 5.44 13.31 -3.13
C MET A 141 6.23 12.79 -4.34
N THR A 142 7.44 13.30 -4.59
CA THR A 142 8.33 12.72 -5.61
C THR A 142 8.64 11.26 -5.27
N TYR A 143 9.01 10.98 -4.02
CA TYR A 143 9.27 9.61 -3.57
C TYR A 143 8.01 8.73 -3.59
N PHE A 144 6.86 9.26 -3.16
CA PHE A 144 5.59 8.56 -3.24
C PHE A 144 5.29 8.10 -4.65
N ASN A 145 5.45 8.99 -5.64
CA ASN A 145 5.20 8.68 -7.04
C ASN A 145 6.19 7.64 -7.60
N GLU A 146 7.48 7.73 -7.28
CA GLU A 146 8.47 6.72 -7.70
C GLU A 146 8.16 5.34 -7.10
N VAL A 147 7.81 5.26 -5.82
CA VAL A 147 7.46 4.00 -5.16
C VAL A 147 6.10 3.47 -5.64
N HIS A 148 5.15 4.35 -5.97
CA HIS A 148 3.87 3.95 -6.56
C HIS A 148 4.06 3.39 -7.98
N ALA A 149 4.94 3.97 -8.80
CA ALA A 149 5.30 3.39 -10.09
C ALA A 149 6.00 2.02 -9.92
N LEU A 150 6.90 1.91 -8.94
CA LEU A 150 7.53 0.65 -8.59
C LEU A 150 6.52 -0.40 -8.11
N SER A 151 5.49 -0.03 -7.36
CA SER A 151 4.49 -0.99 -6.90
C SER A 151 3.73 -1.60 -8.07
N LYS A 152 3.40 -0.83 -9.11
CA LYS A 152 2.82 -1.35 -10.37
C LYS A 152 3.73 -2.39 -11.02
N THR A 153 5.02 -2.10 -11.13
CA THR A 153 6.03 -3.07 -11.61
C THR A 153 6.04 -4.36 -10.76
N MET A 154 5.98 -4.23 -9.43
CA MET A 154 5.92 -5.39 -8.54
C MET A 154 4.66 -6.23 -8.76
N PHE A 155 3.49 -5.60 -8.96
CA PHE A 155 2.26 -6.33 -9.28
C PHE A 155 2.36 -7.07 -10.62
N ARG A 156 3.00 -6.49 -11.64
CA ARG A 156 3.24 -7.17 -12.92
C ARG A 156 4.17 -8.36 -12.77
N LEU A 157 5.25 -8.23 -11.99
CA LEU A 157 6.13 -9.35 -11.66
C LEU A 157 5.40 -10.45 -10.86
N MET A 158 4.47 -10.08 -9.98
CA MET A 158 3.60 -11.02 -9.28
C MET A 158 2.60 -11.71 -10.22
N ALA A 159 2.09 -11.03 -11.25
CA ALA A 159 1.26 -11.67 -12.26
C ALA A 159 2.06 -12.76 -13.01
N LEU A 160 3.27 -12.43 -13.43
CA LEU A 160 4.17 -13.39 -14.08
C LEU A 160 4.52 -14.57 -13.16
N SER A 161 4.74 -14.35 -11.87
CA SER A 161 5.05 -15.42 -10.90
C SER A 161 3.90 -16.42 -10.73
N LEU A 162 2.68 -15.96 -10.99
CA LEU A 162 1.44 -16.75 -10.99
C LEU A 162 1.11 -17.37 -12.37
N ASN A 163 1.98 -17.21 -13.37
CA ASN A 163 1.73 -17.58 -14.77
C ASN A 163 0.50 -16.88 -15.38
N LEU A 164 0.26 -15.63 -15.00
CA LEU A 164 -0.75 -14.76 -15.58
C LEU A 164 -0.12 -13.82 -16.63
N GLU A 165 -0.98 -13.13 -17.37
CA GLU A 165 -0.55 -12.04 -18.25
C GLU A 165 0.08 -10.91 -17.43
N GLU A 166 1.14 -10.27 -17.94
CA GLU A 166 1.95 -9.31 -17.20
C GLU A 166 1.11 -8.16 -16.61
N THR A 167 0.15 -7.64 -17.37
CA THR A 167 -0.72 -6.52 -16.96
C THR A 167 -2.00 -6.95 -16.23
N TYR A 168 -2.14 -8.22 -15.84
CA TYR A 168 -3.36 -8.76 -15.22
C TYR A 168 -3.87 -7.92 -14.02
N PHE A 169 -2.96 -7.37 -13.21
CA PHE A 169 -3.31 -6.58 -12.04
C PHE A 169 -3.42 -5.07 -12.29
N ASP A 170 -3.07 -4.55 -13.48
CA ASP A 170 -2.95 -3.11 -13.72
C ASP A 170 -4.25 -2.35 -13.41
N ALA A 171 -5.41 -2.93 -13.73
CA ALA A 171 -6.71 -2.32 -13.47
C ALA A 171 -7.12 -2.30 -11.99
N PHE A 172 -6.47 -3.10 -11.15
CA PHE A 172 -6.68 -3.11 -9.69
C PHE A 172 -5.71 -2.16 -8.97
N VAL A 173 -4.62 -1.77 -9.66
CA VAL A 173 -3.49 -1.04 -9.09
C VAL A 173 -3.44 0.36 -9.73
N GLY A 174 -4.37 1.20 -9.31
CA GLY A 174 -4.27 2.65 -9.45
C GLY A 174 -4.71 3.23 -10.79
N SER A 175 -6.00 3.10 -11.12
CA SER A 175 -6.66 4.15 -11.88
C SER A 175 -7.16 5.24 -10.92
N GLU A 176 -7.06 6.50 -11.35
CA GLU A 176 -7.65 7.67 -10.66
C GLU A 176 -9.16 7.50 -10.44
N ASP A 177 -9.78 6.57 -11.19
CA ASP A 177 -11.17 6.14 -11.12
C ASP A 177 -11.30 4.61 -10.99
N CYS A 178 -10.74 4.02 -9.93
CA CYS A 178 -10.83 2.56 -9.65
C CYS A 178 -12.28 2.00 -9.56
N GLU A 179 -13.32 2.84 -9.61
CA GLU A 179 -14.71 2.39 -9.64
C GLU A 179 -15.27 2.05 -11.02
N SER A 180 -14.76 2.58 -12.14
CA SER A 180 -15.31 2.26 -13.48
C SER A 180 -14.72 0.97 -14.02
N ASP A 181 -13.40 0.87 -14.01
CA ASP A 181 -12.67 -0.18 -14.75
C ASP A 181 -12.66 -1.51 -13.97
N GLY A 182 -12.62 -1.44 -12.63
CA GLY A 182 -12.67 -2.62 -11.77
C GLY A 182 -14.02 -3.35 -11.79
N LYS A 183 -15.14 -2.63 -11.99
CA LYS A 183 -16.47 -3.23 -12.12
C LYS A 183 -16.63 -3.98 -13.44
N GLU A 184 -16.07 -3.44 -14.51
CA GLU A 184 -16.13 -4.04 -15.85
C GLU A 184 -15.27 -5.31 -15.94
N LEU A 185 -14.10 -5.32 -15.31
CA LEU A 185 -13.24 -6.51 -15.19
C LEU A 185 -13.79 -7.58 -14.26
N LEU A 186 -14.41 -7.22 -13.13
CA LEU A 186 -15.10 -8.19 -12.29
C LEU A 186 -16.29 -8.81 -13.03
N ALA A 187 -17.03 -8.02 -13.83
CA ALA A 187 -18.08 -8.54 -14.68
C ALA A 187 -17.53 -9.50 -15.76
N SER A 188 -16.40 -9.17 -16.39
CA SER A 188 -15.79 -10.00 -17.44
C SER A 188 -15.21 -11.32 -16.89
N LEU A 189 -14.57 -11.29 -15.73
CA LEU A 189 -14.05 -12.47 -15.03
C LEU A 189 -15.18 -13.41 -14.55
N VAL A 190 -16.31 -12.85 -14.13
CA VAL A 190 -17.51 -13.63 -13.80
C VAL A 190 -18.13 -14.27 -15.05
N THR A 191 -18.14 -13.58 -16.19
CA THR A 191 -18.62 -14.17 -17.45
C THR A 191 -17.70 -15.24 -18.01
N HIS A 192 -16.37 -15.10 -17.89
CA HIS A 192 -15.42 -16.11 -18.39
C HIS A 192 -15.42 -17.41 -17.57
N LYS A 193 -15.71 -17.35 -16.26
CA LYS A 193 -15.90 -18.55 -15.43
C LYS A 193 -17.15 -19.37 -15.77
N ASN A 194 -18.13 -18.78 -16.47
CA ASN A 194 -19.33 -19.50 -16.89
C ASN A 194 -19.14 -20.36 -18.16
N HIS A 195 -17.94 -20.40 -18.77
CA HIS A 195 -17.67 -21.25 -19.94
C HIS A 195 -16.70 -22.41 -19.66
N ASN A 196 -16.10 -22.47 -18.46
CA ASN A 196 -15.30 -23.63 -18.02
C ASN A 196 -15.89 -24.21 -16.72
N SER A 197 -16.97 -24.98 -16.89
CA SER A 197 -17.59 -25.74 -15.82
C SER A 197 -16.67 -26.88 -15.39
N HIS A 198 -15.94 -26.75 -14.27
CA HIS A 198 -15.54 -27.86 -13.39
C HIS A 198 -14.89 -27.35 -12.08
N PHE A 199 -15.49 -26.42 -11.34
CA PHE A 199 -15.21 -26.28 -9.89
C PHE A 199 -16.38 -25.57 -9.21
N ASN A 200 -17.10 -26.31 -8.38
CA ASN A 200 -18.32 -25.84 -7.70
C ASN A 200 -17.95 -25.41 -6.27
N LEU A 201 -18.07 -24.13 -5.95
CA LEU A 201 -18.13 -23.64 -4.56
C LEU A 201 -19.32 -22.65 -4.43
N PRO A 202 -20.15 -22.76 -3.38
CA PRO A 202 -21.39 -22.01 -3.29
C PRO A 202 -21.10 -20.57 -2.80
N PHE A 203 -21.17 -19.60 -3.70
CA PHE A 203 -21.20 -18.17 -3.38
C PHE A 203 -22.55 -17.59 -3.78
N SER A 204 -23.60 -17.93 -3.03
CA SER A 204 -24.93 -17.34 -3.21
C SER A 204 -25.52 -16.92 -1.87
N SER A 205 -25.05 -15.79 -1.32
CA SER A 205 -25.77 -15.09 -0.24
C SER A 205 -25.40 -13.60 -0.03
N ILE A 206 -24.48 -12.99 -0.78
CA ILE A 206 -24.00 -11.63 -0.43
C ILE A 206 -24.67 -10.49 -1.20
N SER A 207 -25.46 -10.74 -2.25
CA SER A 207 -25.98 -9.65 -3.10
C SER A 207 -27.31 -9.00 -2.67
N SER A 208 -27.97 -9.43 -1.58
CA SER A 208 -29.33 -8.92 -1.27
C SER A 208 -29.45 -7.92 -0.11
N ASN A 209 -28.42 -7.68 0.71
CA ASN A 209 -28.60 -6.89 1.95
C ASN A 209 -28.02 -5.46 1.94
N TYR A 210 -27.35 -5.02 0.86
CA TYR A 210 -26.72 -3.68 0.85
C TYR A 210 -27.62 -2.53 0.35
N ALA A 211 -28.86 -2.82 -0.08
CA ALA A 211 -29.73 -1.81 -0.70
C ALA A 211 -30.84 -1.24 0.21
N ARG A 212 -30.92 -1.61 1.51
CA ARG A 212 -32.04 -1.17 2.38
C ARG A 212 -31.70 -0.34 3.63
N ASP A 213 -30.46 -0.28 4.09
CA ASP A 213 -30.15 0.38 5.38
C ASP A 213 -29.45 1.75 5.29
N GLY A 214 -29.58 2.45 4.16
CA GLY A 214 -29.02 3.80 3.96
C GLY A 214 -29.75 4.94 4.70
N ALA A 215 -30.88 4.69 5.37
CA ALA A 215 -31.72 5.76 5.94
C ALA A 215 -31.81 5.81 7.48
N ALA A 216 -31.23 4.85 8.20
CA ALA A 216 -31.43 4.73 9.66
C ALA A 216 -30.29 5.28 10.54
N PHE A 217 -29.11 5.61 10.00
CA PHE A 217 -27.92 5.91 10.82
C PHE A 217 -27.76 7.39 11.26
N LYS A 218 -28.83 8.20 11.23
CA LYS A 218 -28.77 9.64 11.56
C LYS A 218 -29.32 10.06 12.93
N ARG A 219 -29.62 9.13 13.85
CA ARG A 219 -30.10 9.50 15.20
C ARG A 219 -29.47 8.61 16.27
N ASN A 220 -28.36 9.07 16.86
CA ASN A 220 -28.05 9.03 18.29
C ASN A 220 -26.53 9.08 18.51
N TRP A 221 -26.01 10.30 18.62
CA TRP A 221 -24.78 10.56 19.37
C TRP A 221 -24.96 11.89 20.12
N ARG A 222 -25.66 11.79 21.26
CA ARG A 222 -25.62 12.75 22.37
C ARG A 222 -25.73 11.96 23.68
N ALA A 223 -24.84 12.30 24.61
CA ALA A 223 -24.77 11.91 26.03
C ALA A 223 -24.39 10.44 26.33
N HIS A 224 -23.16 10.21 26.78
CA HIS A 224 -22.81 10.15 28.21
C HIS A 224 -21.30 10.30 28.38
#